data_AF-A0A0L0D2S2-F1
#
_entry.id   AF-A0A0L0D2S2-F1
#
_cell.length_a   1.000
_cell.length_b   1.000
_cell.length_c   1.000
_cell.angle_alpha   90.00
_cell.angle_beta   90.00
_cell.angle_gamma   90.00
#
_symmetry.space_group_name_H-M   'P 1'
#
loop_
_entity.id
_entity.type
_entity.pdbx_description
1 polymer ?
#
loop_
_entity_poly.entity_id
_entity_poly.type
_entity_poly.pdbx_seq_one_letter_code
_entity_poly.pdbx_strand_id
1 'polypeptide(L)'
;MTHHRRLQPSPSAVALAIATATNRYLHPAAATKTTTLSAPDSFLHGLPEKLRDLTTQDAEDDMIPAPNFDTHVFCKVVDTIGTFQLDQDSSVDLEEGELYLLPFKPIRDLLLDQSIILI
;
A
#
# COMPACT_ATOMS: atom_id res chain seq x y z
N MET A 1 -4.95 -42.32 21.06
CA MET A 1 -4.07 -41.46 20.22
C MET A 1 -4.96 -40.41 19.58
N THR A 2 -5.02 -39.22 20.18
CA THR A 2 -5.96 -38.16 19.81
C THR A 2 -5.21 -37.17 18.93
N HIS A 3 -5.46 -37.18 17.61
CA HIS A 3 -4.87 -36.24 16.68
C HIS A 3 -5.51 -34.86 16.84
N HIS A 4 -4.81 -33.93 17.49
CA HIS A 4 -5.15 -32.51 17.48
C HIS A 4 -4.88 -31.91 16.10
N ARG A 5 -5.91 -31.86 15.25
CA ARG A 5 -5.88 -31.12 13.98
C ARG A 5 -5.97 -29.63 14.30
N ARG A 6 -4.84 -28.90 14.23
CA ARG A 6 -4.84 -27.43 14.28
C ARG A 6 -5.65 -26.92 13.08
N LEU A 7 -6.77 -26.26 13.36
CA LEU A 7 -7.52 -25.47 12.39
C LEU A 7 -6.65 -24.27 12.01
N GLN A 8 -5.99 -24.33 10.86
CA GLN A 8 -5.38 -23.13 10.30
C GLN A 8 -6.49 -22.25 9.73
N PRO A 9 -6.49 -20.93 10.03
CA PRO A 9 -7.48 -20.02 9.48
C PRO A 9 -7.32 -19.93 7.96
N SER A 10 -8.45 -19.85 7.25
CA SER A 10 -8.44 -19.69 5.81
C SER A 10 -7.83 -18.33 5.42
N PRO A 11 -7.17 -18.21 4.25
CA PRO A 11 -6.53 -16.96 3.80
C PRO A 11 -7.49 -15.77 3.75
N SER A 12 -8.79 -16.02 3.50
CA SER A 12 -9.85 -15.01 3.54
C SER A 12 -10.09 -14.42 4.94
N ALA A 13 -9.99 -15.23 5.99
CA ALA A 13 -10.18 -14.76 7.37
C ALA A 13 -9.01 -13.88 7.85
N VAL A 14 -7.79 -14.16 7.38
CA VAL A 14 -6.59 -13.36 7.69
C VAL A 14 -6.65 -12.00 6.99
N ALA A 15 -7.01 -11.97 5.71
CA ALA A 15 -7.18 -10.72 4.96
C ALA A 15 -8.26 -9.83 5.59
N LEU A 16 -9.40 -10.42 5.98
CA LEU A 16 -10.47 -9.69 6.66
C LEU A 16 -10.03 -9.17 8.04
N ALA A 17 -9.26 -9.94 8.80
CA ALA A 17 -8.72 -9.51 10.08
C ALA A 17 -7.70 -8.38 9.94
N ILE A 18 -6.80 -8.45 8.94
CA ILE A 18 -5.85 -7.38 8.62
C ILE A 18 -6.60 -6.13 8.19
N ALA A 19 -7.58 -6.23 7.30
CA ALA A 19 -8.42 -5.11 6.87
C ALA A 19 -9.18 -4.49 8.05
N THR A 20 -9.76 -5.32 8.92
CA THR A 20 -10.50 -4.85 10.11
C THR A 20 -9.55 -4.18 11.10
N ALA A 21 -8.36 -4.74 11.32
CA ALA A 21 -7.36 -4.19 12.24
C ALA A 21 -6.78 -2.89 11.70
N THR A 22 -6.33 -2.84 10.45
CA THR A 22 -5.83 -1.63 9.80
C THR A 22 -6.88 -0.53 9.79
N ASN A 23 -8.14 -0.84 9.45
CA ASN A 23 -9.21 0.15 9.52
C ASN A 23 -9.40 0.69 10.95
N ARG A 24 -9.27 -0.17 11.97
CA ARG A 24 -9.32 0.19 13.39
C ARG A 24 -8.11 0.99 13.87
N TYR A 25 -6.96 0.92 13.18
CA TYR A 25 -5.77 1.74 13.46
C TYR A 25 -5.80 3.08 12.71
N LEU A 26 -6.29 3.09 11.47
CA LEU A 26 -6.35 4.28 10.62
C LEU A 26 -7.39 5.29 11.14
N HIS A 27 -8.56 4.83 11.58
CA HIS A 27 -9.61 5.70 12.14
C HIS A 27 -9.14 6.55 13.34
N PRO A 28 -8.57 5.98 14.42
CA PRO A 28 -8.14 6.76 15.57
C PRO A 28 -6.92 7.63 15.26
N ALA A 29 -5.98 7.19 14.40
CA ALA A 29 -4.81 7.98 14.03
C ALA A 29 -5.17 9.23 13.19
N ALA A 30 -6.07 9.07 12.20
CA ALA A 30 -6.63 10.20 11.46
C ALA A 30 -7.42 11.13 12.38
N ALA A 31 -8.28 10.56 13.23
CA ALA A 31 -9.08 11.33 14.20
C ALA A 31 -8.22 12.09 15.23
N THR A 32 -7.11 11.53 15.73
CA THR A 32 -6.23 12.22 16.68
C THR A 32 -5.51 13.38 16.03
N LYS A 33 -5.03 13.21 14.79
CA LYS A 33 -4.35 14.28 14.05
C LYS A 33 -5.31 15.43 13.71
N THR A 34 -6.55 15.12 13.33
CA THR A 34 -7.60 16.14 13.13
C THR A 34 -8.04 16.78 14.46
N THR A 35 -8.09 16.02 15.57
CA THR A 35 -8.48 16.54 16.88
C THR A 35 -7.45 17.49 17.47
N THR A 36 -6.14 17.20 17.34
CA THR A 36 -5.08 18.14 17.78
C THR A 36 -5.07 19.41 16.94
N LEU A 37 -5.32 19.28 15.63
CA LEU A 37 -5.46 20.41 14.71
C LEU A 37 -6.79 21.17 14.88
N SER A 38 -7.80 20.59 15.53
CA SER A 38 -9.09 21.23 15.83
C SER A 38 -9.24 21.67 17.29
N ALA A 39 -8.21 21.49 18.12
CA ALA A 39 -8.18 21.99 19.50
C ALA A 39 -8.36 23.53 19.52
N PRO A 40 -8.99 24.13 20.54
CA PRO A 40 -9.34 25.56 20.55
C PRO A 40 -8.15 26.52 20.41
N ASP A 41 -6.95 26.09 20.81
CA ASP A 41 -5.70 26.85 20.65
C ASP A 41 -4.94 26.50 19.35
N SER A 42 -5.56 25.70 18.47
CA SER A 42 -4.96 25.29 17.21
C SER A 42 -4.99 26.42 16.19
N PHE A 43 -3.91 26.49 15.42
CA PHE A 43 -3.72 27.43 14.32
C PHE A 43 -4.90 27.48 13.34
N LEU A 44 -5.61 26.35 13.12
CA LEU A 44 -6.73 26.28 12.17
C LEU A 44 -7.91 27.19 12.56
N HIS A 45 -8.15 27.44 13.85
CA HIS A 45 -9.25 28.33 14.26
C HIS A 45 -8.98 29.80 13.86
N GLY A 46 -7.71 30.15 13.67
CA GLY A 46 -7.29 31.47 13.15
C GLY A 46 -7.41 31.61 11.63
N LEU A 47 -7.64 30.52 10.89
CA LEU A 47 -7.76 30.55 9.43
C LEU A 47 -9.19 30.88 8.96
N PRO A 48 -9.35 31.49 7.77
CA PRO A 48 -10.66 31.61 7.11
C PRO A 48 -11.35 30.26 6.94
N GLU A 49 -12.68 30.23 7.02
CA GLU A 49 -13.49 28.99 7.03
C GLU A 49 -13.18 28.02 5.87
N LYS A 50 -12.83 28.57 4.70
CA LYS A 50 -12.46 27.79 3.50
C LYS A 50 -11.13 27.01 3.62
N LEU A 51 -10.25 27.39 4.55
CA LEU A 51 -8.94 26.77 4.77
C LEU A 51 -8.89 25.94 6.07
N ARG A 52 -10.04 25.81 6.76
CA ARG A 52 -10.14 24.98 7.98
C ARG A 52 -10.34 23.51 7.69
N ASP A 53 -10.77 23.19 6.47
CA ASP A 53 -10.90 21.81 6.01
C ASP A 53 -9.51 21.27 5.63
N LEU A 54 -9.14 20.14 6.25
CA LEU A 54 -7.88 19.43 5.99
C LEU A 54 -8.04 18.34 4.92
N THR A 55 -9.26 18.16 4.40
CA THR A 55 -9.61 17.10 3.44
C THR A 55 -9.84 17.62 2.02
N THR A 56 -9.68 18.92 1.81
CA THR A 56 -9.77 19.56 0.50
C THR A 56 -8.71 18.97 -0.43
N GLN A 57 -9.14 18.13 -1.37
CA GLN A 57 -8.30 17.56 -2.42
C GLN A 57 -8.16 18.54 -3.58
N ASP A 58 -7.59 19.71 -3.33
CA ASP A 58 -7.09 20.57 -4.39
C ASP A 58 -5.63 20.19 -4.64
N ALA A 59 -5.26 19.86 -5.88
CA ALA A 59 -3.94 19.29 -6.21
C ALA A 59 -2.75 20.22 -5.84
N GLU A 60 -3.01 21.50 -5.65
CA GLU A 60 -2.02 22.50 -5.24
C GLU A 60 -1.77 22.52 -3.71
N ASP A 61 -2.66 21.92 -2.91
CA ASP A 61 -2.66 22.03 -1.42
C ASP A 61 -2.91 20.67 -0.72
N ASP A 62 -2.67 19.54 -1.42
CA ASP A 62 -2.79 18.20 -0.82
C ASP A 62 -1.67 17.98 0.23
N MET A 63 -2.06 18.03 1.50
CA MET A 63 -1.16 17.85 2.63
C MET A 63 -0.73 16.39 2.85
N ILE A 64 -1.26 15.45 2.06
CA ILE A 64 -0.93 14.03 2.13
C ILE A 64 -0.06 13.66 0.93
N PRO A 65 1.22 13.33 1.13
CA PRO A 65 2.06 12.91 0.01
C PRO A 65 1.53 11.62 -0.58
N ALA A 66 1.30 11.63 -1.90
CA ALA A 66 0.91 10.43 -2.63
C ALA A 66 2.03 9.36 -2.56
N PRO A 67 1.68 8.06 -2.54
CA PRO A 67 2.67 6.99 -2.59
C PRO A 67 3.45 7.05 -3.91
N ASN A 68 4.78 6.86 -3.82
CA ASN A 68 5.67 6.87 -4.98
C ASN A 68 5.77 5.48 -5.63
N PHE A 69 5.09 5.30 -6.77
CA PHE A 69 5.08 4.04 -7.52
C PHE A 69 6.27 3.84 -8.45
N ASP A 70 7.11 4.85 -8.65
CA ASP A 70 8.31 4.76 -9.49
C ASP A 70 9.53 4.24 -8.69
N THR A 71 9.32 3.86 -7.43
CA THR A 71 10.34 3.25 -6.57
C THR A 71 10.73 1.88 -7.09
N HIS A 72 12.04 1.60 -7.14
CA HIS A 72 12.54 0.26 -7.45
C HIS A 72 12.46 -0.66 -6.23
N VAL A 73 12.01 -1.90 -6.45
CA VAL A 73 11.82 -2.91 -5.41
C VAL A 73 12.54 -4.19 -5.78
N PHE A 74 13.04 -4.91 -4.77
CA PHE A 74 13.53 -6.26 -4.96
C PHE A 74 12.35 -7.22 -5.06
N CYS A 75 12.36 -8.06 -6.08
CA CYS A 75 11.36 -9.10 -6.24
C CYS A 75 12.01 -10.42 -6.65
N LYS A 76 11.39 -11.52 -6.21
CA LYS A 76 11.70 -12.87 -6.66
C LYS A 76 10.58 -13.37 -7.56
N VAL A 77 10.94 -13.95 -8.69
CA VAL A 77 9.98 -14.57 -9.61
C VAL A 77 9.56 -15.95 -9.06
N VAL A 78 8.26 -16.19 -9.01
CA VAL A 78 7.68 -17.45 -8.50
C VAL A 78 7.49 -18.47 -9.62
N ASP A 79 6.99 -18.02 -10.78
CA ASP A 79 6.78 -18.84 -11.97
C ASP A 79 7.38 -18.12 -13.19
N THR A 80 7.89 -18.87 -14.18
CA THR A 80 8.50 -18.27 -15.38
C THR A 80 7.47 -17.44 -16.16
N ILE A 81 7.75 -16.14 -16.35
CA ILE A 81 6.89 -15.20 -17.09
C ILE A 81 7.42 -14.99 -18.52
N GLY A 82 8.75 -15.06 -18.71
CA GLY A 82 9.41 -14.76 -19.98
C GLY A 82 9.61 -13.25 -20.17
N THR A 83 9.61 -12.80 -21.43
CA THR A 83 9.86 -11.39 -21.76
C THR A 83 8.71 -10.50 -21.27
N PHE A 84 9.01 -9.65 -20.29
CA PHE A 84 8.10 -8.71 -19.69
C PHE A 84 8.48 -7.27 -20.06
N GLN A 85 7.50 -6.46 -20.46
CA GLN A 85 7.72 -5.06 -20.81
C GLN A 85 7.64 -4.17 -19.57
N LEU A 86 8.72 -3.42 -19.29
CA LEU A 86 8.79 -2.48 -18.16
C LEU A 86 8.31 -1.09 -18.58
N ASP A 87 8.66 -0.66 -19.79
CA ASP A 87 8.20 0.59 -20.42
C ASP A 87 8.13 0.45 -21.96
N GLN A 88 8.14 1.55 -22.70
CA GLN A 88 8.07 1.54 -24.17
C GLN A 88 9.35 1.02 -24.84
N ASP A 89 10.49 1.13 -24.17
CA ASP A 89 11.82 0.90 -24.74
C ASP A 89 12.61 -0.21 -24.01
N SER A 90 12.11 -0.69 -22.86
CA SER A 90 12.78 -1.67 -22.02
C SER A 90 11.92 -2.89 -21.70
N SER A 91 12.52 -4.06 -21.92
CA SER A 91 11.98 -5.37 -21.56
C SER A 91 13.01 -6.14 -20.72
N VAL A 92 12.53 -7.07 -19.92
CA VAL A 92 13.35 -7.97 -19.13
C VAL A 92 12.78 -9.38 -19.21
N ASP A 93 13.65 -10.38 -19.35
CA ASP A 93 13.25 -11.78 -19.26
C ASP A 93 13.20 -12.19 -17.79
N LEU A 94 12.00 -12.53 -17.32
CA LEU A 94 11.72 -12.94 -15.95
C LEU A 94 11.68 -14.46 -15.85
N GLU A 95 12.73 -15.03 -15.26
CA GLU A 95 12.90 -16.48 -15.08
C GLU A 95 12.56 -16.91 -13.65
N GLU A 96 11.94 -18.08 -13.52
CA GLU A 96 11.56 -18.65 -12.22
C GLU A 96 12.74 -18.72 -11.24
N GLY A 97 12.53 -18.23 -10.02
CA GLY A 97 13.51 -18.29 -8.95
C GLY A 97 14.52 -17.13 -8.93
N GLU A 98 14.63 -16.36 -10.02
CA GLU A 98 15.58 -15.26 -10.14
C GLU A 98 15.13 -13.99 -9.38
N LEU A 99 16.12 -13.17 -9.03
CA LEU A 99 15.94 -11.93 -8.27
C LEU A 99 16.17 -10.72 -9.18
N TYR A 100 15.25 -9.76 -9.12
CA TYR A 100 15.33 -8.54 -9.91
C TYR A 100 15.12 -7.30 -9.05
N LEU A 101 15.69 -6.18 -9.50
CA LEU A 101 15.43 -4.84 -9.00
C LEU A 101 14.67 -4.06 -10.07
N LEU A 102 13.36 -3.94 -9.92
CA LEU A 102 12.46 -3.40 -10.94
C LEU A 102 11.61 -2.25 -10.38
N PRO A 103 11.21 -1.27 -11.22
CA PRO A 103 10.24 -0.26 -10.80
C PRO A 103 8.92 -0.93 -10.42
N PHE A 104 8.31 -0.50 -9.31
CA PHE A 104 7.09 -1.11 -8.77
C PHE A 104 5.90 -1.00 -9.73
N LYS A 105 5.76 0.14 -10.41
CA LYS A 105 4.61 0.45 -11.25
C LYS A 105 4.27 -0.61 -12.31
N PRO A 106 5.19 -1.05 -13.19
CA PRO A 106 4.86 -2.06 -14.20
C PRO A 106 4.64 -3.45 -13.61
N ILE A 107 5.32 -3.81 -12.52
CA ILE A 107 5.23 -5.16 -11.94
C ILE A 107 4.04 -5.35 -10.98
N ARG A 108 3.20 -4.33 -10.80
CA ARG A 108 2.08 -4.35 -9.85
C ARG A 108 1.11 -5.49 -10.12
N ASP A 109 0.79 -5.73 -11.39
CA ASP A 109 -0.17 -6.76 -11.76
C ASP A 109 0.39 -8.16 -11.49
N LEU A 110 1.69 -8.35 -11.76
CA LEU A 110 2.41 -9.59 -11.43
C LEU A 110 2.42 -9.88 -9.91
N LEU A 111 2.47 -8.84 -9.07
CA LEU A 111 2.36 -8.98 -7.61
C LEU A 111 0.95 -9.40 -7.17
N LEU A 112 -0.08 -8.86 -7.80
CA LEU A 112 -1.48 -9.21 -7.50
C LEU A 112 -1.78 -10.66 -7.91
N ASP A 113 -1.21 -11.08 -9.03
CA ASP A 113 -1.35 -12.43 -9.57
C ASP A 113 -0.45 -13.47 -8.84
N GLN A 114 0.41 -13.02 -7.92
CA GLN A 114 1.38 -13.83 -7.17
C GLN A 114 2.46 -14.50 -8.05
N SER A 115 2.61 -14.08 -9.30
CA SER A 115 3.68 -14.54 -10.20
C SER A 115 5.06 -14.06 -9.75
N ILE A 116 5.10 -12.99 -8.95
CA ILE A 116 6.30 -12.51 -8.26
C ILE A 116 5.99 -12.17 -6.80
N ILE A 117 7.02 -12.16 -5.95
CA ILE A 117 6.92 -11.73 -4.54
C ILE A 117 7.97 -10.66 -4.24
N LEU A 118 7.62 -9.70 -3.38
CA LEU A 118 8.58 -8.74 -2.83
C LEU A 118 9.38 -9.38 -1.69
N ILE A 119 10.64 -8.96 -1.54
CA ILE A 119 11.61 -9.47 -0.56
C ILE A 119 12.20 -8.36 0.28
#